data_AF-A0A0N8PRF0-F1
#
_entry.id   AF-A0A0N8PRF0-F1
#
_cell.length_a   1.000
_cell.length_b   1.000
_cell.length_c   1.000
_cell.angle_alpha   90.00
_cell.angle_beta   90.00
_cell.angle_gamma   90.00
#
_symmetry.space_group_name_H-M   'P 1'
#
loop_
_entity.id
_entity.type
_entity.pdbx_description
1 polymer ?
#
loop_
_entity_poly.entity_id
_entity_poly.type
_entity_poly.pdbx_seq_one_letter_code
_entity_poly.pdbx_strand_id
1 'polypeptide(L)'
;MNTSPETIARSYRAEPHALFGACLTALGTTQARIERHDIERGLIVARAGQGWLAPASEITLRIGPAGSGMAQVAASMRPLRRGGDPRFLPALLQLIDGMLQV
;
A
#
# COMPACT_ATOMS: atom_id res chain seq x y z
N MET A 1 -3.20 17.79 -16.62
CA MET A 1 -1.94 17.04 -16.49
C MET A 1 -2.27 15.64 -15.98
N ASN A 2 -2.17 14.63 -16.85
CA ASN A 2 -2.31 13.22 -16.44
C ASN A 2 -0.99 12.79 -15.80
N THR A 3 -0.84 12.99 -14.50
CA THR A 3 0.22 12.33 -13.73
C THR A 3 -0.17 10.87 -13.60
N SER A 4 0.48 9.98 -14.36
CA SER A 4 0.43 8.55 -14.11
C SER A 4 0.73 8.30 -12.62
N PRO A 5 -0.07 7.47 -11.92
CA PRO A 5 0.13 7.25 -10.50
C PRO A 5 1.53 6.67 -10.28
N GLU A 6 2.33 7.35 -9.46
CA GLU A 6 3.66 6.89 -9.07
C GLU A 6 3.51 5.49 -8.46
N THR A 7 4.20 4.52 -9.06
CA THR A 7 4.15 3.13 -8.63
C THR A 7 5.52 2.74 -8.12
N ILE A 8 5.59 2.35 -6.84
CA ILE A 8 6.81 1.89 -6.18
C ILE A 8 6.69 0.40 -5.95
N ALA A 9 7.67 -0.37 -6.42
CA ALA A 9 7.75 -1.81 -6.18
C ALA A 9 8.81 -2.14 -5.11
N ARG A 10 8.49 -3.12 -4.27
CA ARG A 10 9.39 -3.69 -3.25
C ARG A 10 9.23 -5.21 -3.20
N SER A 11 10.32 -5.91 -2.93
CA SER A 11 10.33 -7.37 -2.76
C SER A 11 10.83 -7.72 -1.36
N TYR A 12 10.26 -8.77 -0.79
CA TYR A 12 10.51 -9.21 0.57
C TYR A 12 10.75 -10.71 0.59
N ARG A 13 11.59 -11.16 1.53
CA ARG A 13 11.77 -12.57 1.84
C ARG A 13 10.64 -13.04 2.74
N ALA A 14 9.46 -13.13 2.17
CA ALA A 14 8.23 -13.54 2.84
C ALA A 14 7.29 -14.22 1.85
N GLU A 15 6.43 -15.10 2.35
CA GLU A 15 5.33 -15.64 1.56
C GLU A 15 4.28 -14.55 1.24
N PRO A 16 3.55 -14.63 0.11
CA PRO A 16 2.59 -13.59 -0.29
C PRO A 16 1.52 -13.29 0.77
N HIS A 17 1.08 -14.29 1.52
CA HIS A 17 0.09 -14.10 2.59
C HIS A 17 0.66 -13.32 3.78
N ALA A 18 1.94 -13.51 4.12
CA ALA A 18 2.61 -12.76 5.16
C ALA A 18 2.79 -11.29 4.75
N LEU A 19 3.20 -11.04 3.50
CA LEU A 19 3.26 -9.69 2.95
C LEU A 19 1.87 -9.03 2.89
N PHE A 20 0.82 -9.78 2.56
CA PHE A 20 -0.56 -9.28 2.60
C PHE A 20 -0.97 -8.84 4.01
N GLY A 21 -0.68 -9.66 5.03
CA GLY A 21 -0.91 -9.32 6.43
C GLY A 21 -0.14 -8.07 6.89
N ALA A 22 1.12 -7.94 6.48
CA ALA A 22 1.94 -6.75 6.75
C ALA A 22 1.33 -5.49 6.08
N CYS A 23 0.88 -5.60 4.83
CA CYS A 23 0.22 -4.49 4.13
C CYS A 23 -1.06 -4.04 4.85
N LEU A 24 -1.90 -4.98 5.28
CA LEU A 24 -3.10 -4.66 6.06
C LEU A 24 -2.75 -3.97 7.38
N THR A 25 -1.73 -4.47 8.07
CA THR A 25 -1.28 -3.91 9.35
C THR A 25 -0.78 -2.48 9.17
N ALA A 26 0.08 -2.23 8.18
CA ALA A 26 0.59 -0.89 7.88
C ALA A 26 -0.53 0.11 7.54
N LEU A 27 -1.53 -0.32 6.75
CA LEU A 27 -2.71 0.49 6.46
C LEU A 27 -3.53 0.78 7.73
N GLY A 28 -3.68 -0.20 8.62
CA GLY A 28 -4.33 -0.02 9.92
C GLY A 28 -3.58 0.98 10.81
N THR A 29 -2.26 0.86 10.92
CA THR A 29 -1.40 1.78 11.68
C THR A 29 -1.51 3.22 11.18
N THR A 30 -1.65 3.40 9.86
CA THR A 30 -1.81 4.72 9.24
C THR A 30 -3.25 5.22 9.21
N GLN A 31 -4.18 4.51 9.85
CA GLN A 31 -5.62 4.83 9.87
C GLN A 31 -6.24 4.95 8.46
N ALA A 32 -5.66 4.26 7.49
CA ALA A 32 -6.22 4.16 6.15
C ALA A 32 -7.49 3.29 6.19
N ARG A 33 -8.53 3.74 5.50
CA ARG A 33 -9.77 2.98 5.38
C ARG A 33 -9.67 2.03 4.19
N ILE A 34 -9.73 0.73 4.42
CA ILE A 34 -9.83 -0.25 3.33
C ILE A 34 -11.20 -0.10 2.66
N GLU A 35 -11.21 0.14 1.36
CA GLU A 35 -12.44 0.29 0.56
C GLU A 35 -12.79 -1.00 -0.17
N ARG A 36 -11.76 -1.72 -0.63
CA ARG A 36 -11.90 -3.01 -1.32
C ARG A 36 -10.64 -3.83 -1.13
N HIS A 37 -10.79 -5.14 -1.03
CA HIS A 37 -9.67 -6.07 -1.14
C HIS A 37 -10.09 -7.32 -1.95
N ASP A 38 -9.12 -7.98 -2.54
CA ASP A 38 -9.27 -9.24 -3.26
C ASP A 38 -8.03 -10.08 -2.95
N ILE A 39 -8.20 -11.07 -2.06
CA ILE A 39 -7.09 -11.87 -1.53
C ILE A 39 -6.53 -12.77 -2.64
N GLU A 40 -7.39 -13.36 -3.47
CA GLU A 40 -6.99 -14.24 -4.57
C GLU A 40 -6.12 -13.51 -5.60
N ARG A 41 -6.43 -12.23 -5.84
CA ARG A 41 -5.65 -11.37 -6.76
C ARG A 41 -4.53 -10.57 -6.07
N GLY A 42 -4.36 -10.72 -4.76
CA GLY A 42 -3.40 -9.96 -3.96
C GLY A 42 -3.62 -8.45 -4.02
N LEU A 43 -4.86 -7.97 -4.14
CA LEU A 43 -5.18 -6.56 -4.28
C LEU A 43 -5.75 -5.98 -2.98
N ILE A 44 -5.24 -4.82 -2.57
CA ILE A 44 -5.83 -3.99 -1.53
C ILE A 44 -5.99 -2.57 -2.08
N VAL A 45 -7.20 -2.01 -1.96
CA VAL A 45 -7.49 -0.61 -2.27
C VAL A 45 -7.96 0.06 -0.99
N ALA A 46 -7.26 1.11 -0.58
CA ALA A 46 -7.52 1.84 0.63
C ALA A 46 -7.55 3.35 0.38
N ARG A 47 -8.19 4.08 1.29
CA ARG A 47 -8.19 5.53 1.32
C ARG A 47 -7.38 6.04 2.50
N ALA A 48 -6.37 6.83 2.22
CA ALA A 48 -5.59 7.59 3.20
C ALA A 48 -6.09 9.04 3.27
N GLY A 49 -5.93 9.67 4.44
CA GLY A 49 -6.43 11.02 4.73
C GLY A 49 -7.84 10.99 5.31
N GLN A 50 -7.97 11.38 6.59
CA GLN A 50 -9.24 11.44 7.32
C GLN A 50 -9.56 12.90 7.69
N GLY A 51 -10.79 13.32 7.42
CA GLY A 51 -11.29 14.66 7.75
C GLY A 51 -11.66 15.51 6.54
N TRP A 52 -12.58 16.46 6.73
CA TRP A 52 -13.16 17.28 5.66
C TRP A 52 -12.13 18.10 4.87
N LEU A 53 -11.03 18.48 5.52
CA LEU A 53 -9.97 19.31 4.95
C LEU A 53 -8.69 18.52 4.63
N ALA A 54 -8.62 17.23 4.97
CA ALA A 54 -7.42 16.44 4.79
C ALA A 54 -7.20 16.09 3.29
N PRO A 55 -5.96 16.15 2.79
CA PRO A 55 -5.62 15.60 1.48
C PRO A 55 -5.93 14.10 1.48
N ALA A 56 -6.88 13.69 0.64
CA ALA A 56 -7.28 12.29 0.54
C ALA A 56 -6.56 11.62 -0.60
N SER A 57 -6.16 10.36 -0.43
CA SER A 57 -5.51 9.57 -1.48
C SER A 57 -6.10 8.18 -1.55
N GLU A 58 -6.26 7.68 -2.75
CA GLU A 58 -6.50 6.26 -3.01
C GLU A 58 -5.15 5.56 -3.12
N ILE A 59 -4.99 4.49 -2.36
CA ILE A 59 -3.79 3.65 -2.31
C ILE A 59 -4.17 2.31 -2.90
N THR A 60 -3.39 1.86 -3.88
CA THR A 60 -3.53 0.52 -4.45
C THR A 60 -2.27 -0.27 -4.13
N LEU A 61 -2.43 -1.41 -3.46
CA LEU A 61 -1.37 -2.38 -3.21
C LEU A 61 -1.66 -3.63 -4.04
N ARG A 62 -0.71 -4.05 -4.86
CA ARG A 62 -0.75 -5.31 -5.60
C ARG A 62 0.38 -6.21 -5.13
N ILE A 63 0.00 -7.31 -4.50
CA ILE A 63 0.87 -8.29 -3.86
C ILE A 63 0.90 -9.52 -4.74
N GLY A 64 2.07 -10.11 -4.91
CA GLY A 64 2.22 -11.34 -5.68
C GLY A 64 3.54 -12.04 -5.39
N PRO A 65 3.71 -13.27 -5.89
CA PRO A 65 4.97 -13.98 -5.79
C PRO A 65 6.08 -13.25 -6.56
N ALA A 66 7.29 -13.25 -6.02
CA ALA A 66 8.49 -12.69 -6.64
C ALA A 66 9.59 -13.75 -6.86
N GLY A 67 9.33 -15.00 -6.49
CA GLY A 67 10.28 -16.10 -6.51
C GLY A 67 10.04 -17.06 -5.35
N SER A 68 10.88 -18.09 -5.23
CA SER A 68 10.78 -19.05 -4.12
C SER A 68 11.00 -18.36 -2.78
N GLY A 69 10.01 -18.45 -1.87
CA GLY A 69 10.06 -17.80 -0.55
C GLY A 69 10.07 -16.27 -0.59
N MET A 70 9.65 -15.68 -1.72
CA MET A 70 9.65 -14.24 -1.92
C MET A 70 8.33 -13.73 -2.45
N ALA A 71 7.95 -12.55 -1.96
CA ALA A 71 6.77 -11.83 -2.41
C ALA A 71 7.15 -10.38 -2.74
N GLN A 72 6.38 -9.77 -3.63
CA GLN A 72 6.52 -8.37 -3.99
C GLN A 72 5.21 -7.63 -3.73
N VAL A 73 5.34 -6.34 -3.45
CA VAL A 73 4.24 -5.37 -3.46
C VAL A 73 4.56 -4.29 -4.48
N ALA A 74 3.62 -4.03 -5.37
CA ALA A 74 3.58 -2.81 -6.17
C ALA A 74 2.54 -1.88 -5.54
N ALA A 75 3.00 -0.77 -5.00
CA ALA A 75 2.20 0.21 -4.31
C ALA A 75 2.07 1.47 -5.18
N SER A 76 0.85 1.94 -5.40
CA SER A 76 0.61 3.19 -6.12
C SER A 76 -0.38 4.06 -5.36
N MET A 77 -0.27 5.36 -5.59
CA MET A 77 -1.11 6.35 -4.95
C MET A 77 -1.69 7.30 -5.99
N ARG A 78 -3.00 7.55 -5.86
CA ARG A 78 -3.73 8.52 -6.66
C ARG A 78 -4.35 9.57 -5.73
N PRO A 79 -4.07 10.87 -5.92
CA PRO A 79 -4.69 11.92 -5.12
C PRO A 79 -6.21 11.98 -5.40
N LEU A 80 -6.99 12.25 -4.35
CA LEU A 80 -8.44 12.47 -4.41
C LEU A 80 -8.76 13.92 -4.03
N ARG A 81 -9.54 14.60 -4.88
CA ARG A 81 -9.99 16.00 -4.69
C ARG A 81 -8.83 17.01 -4.50
N ARG A 82 -8.43 17.31 -3.24
CA ARG A 82 -7.52 18.41 -2.85
C ARG A 82 -6.04 18.00 -2.78
N GLY A 83 -5.66 16.95 -3.51
CA GLY A 83 -4.29 16.44 -3.52
C GLY A 83 -4.11 15.29 -2.54
N GLY A 84 -3.00 14.57 -2.71
CA GLY A 84 -2.57 13.48 -1.85
C GLY A 84 -1.30 13.89 -1.11
N ASP A 85 -1.02 13.25 0.02
CA ASP A 85 0.25 13.46 0.71
C ASP A 85 1.33 12.61 0.03
N PRO A 86 2.29 13.23 -0.71
CA PRO A 86 3.34 12.48 -1.40
C PRO A 86 4.23 11.66 -0.45
N ARG A 87 4.22 11.96 0.85
CA ARG A 87 5.01 11.25 1.86
C ARG A 87 4.30 9.99 2.38
N PHE A 88 3.00 9.84 2.13
CA PHE A 88 2.23 8.72 2.65
C PHE A 88 2.74 7.38 2.11
N LEU A 89 2.93 7.28 0.79
CA LEU A 89 3.32 6.03 0.15
C LEU A 89 4.73 5.57 0.61
N PRO A 90 5.77 6.43 0.66
CA PRO A 90 7.05 6.08 1.29
C PRO A 90 6.93 5.65 2.76
N ALA A 91 6.16 6.37 3.57
CA ALA A 91 5.99 6.04 4.99
C ALA A 91 5.29 4.68 5.19
N LEU A 92 4.27 4.38 4.36
CA LEU A 92 3.59 3.10 4.36
C LEU A 92 4.56 1.95 4.04
N LEU A 93 5.39 2.11 3.01
CA LEU A 93 6.38 1.09 2.64
C LEU A 93 7.43 0.90 3.75
N GLN A 94 7.86 1.97 4.42
CA GLN A 94 8.79 1.87 5.54
C GLN A 94 8.21 1.08 6.72
N LEU A 95 6.91 1.20 6.99
CA LEU A 95 6.24 0.37 8.00
C LEU A 95 6.26 -1.11 7.61
N ILE A 96 6.02 -1.42 6.33
CA ILE A 96 6.08 -2.79 5.80
C ILE A 96 7.50 -3.36 5.91
N ASP A 97 8.50 -2.57 5.52
CA ASP A 97 9.93 -2.91 5.66
C ASP A 97 10.25 -3.29 7.11
N GLY A 98 9.81 -2.48 8.09
CA GLY A 98 10.03 -2.74 9.52
C GLY A 98 9.34 -3.99 10.07
N MET A 99 8.27 -4.47 9.43
CA MET A 99 7.56 -5.68 9.86
C MET A 99 8.12 -6.98 9.26
N LEU A 100 8.73 -6.89 8.07
CA LEU A 100 9.21 -8.05 7.33
C LEU A 100 10.73 -8.23 7.38
N GLN A 101 11.45 -7.29 8.00
CA GLN A 101 12.85 -7.46 8.40
C GLN A 101 12.93 -8.15 9.76
N VAL A 102 12.73 -9.48 9.77
CA VAL A 102 13.05 -10.37 10.90
C VAL A 102 13.85 -11.56 10.38
#